data_AF-U9U9M3-F1
#
_entry.id   AF-U9U9M3-F1
#
_cell.length_a   1.000
_cell.length_b   1.000
_cell.length_c   1.000
_cell.angle_alpha   90.00
_cell.angle_beta   90.00
_cell.angle_gamma   90.00
#
_symmetry.space_group_name_H-M   'P 1'
#
loop_
_entity.id
_entity.type
_entity.pdbx_description
1 polymer ?
#
loop_
_entity_poly.entity_id
_entity_poly.type
_entity_poly.pdbx_seq_one_letter_code
_entity_poly.pdbx_strand_id
1 'polypeptide(L)'
;MNGKEISNYPENSNIVWKNNKRTFYYKVIRAGIYPKDILFQCSINYVNDKPTYVVKFGNNFSNQVVSSKSPSDATTLFHNQINQGVNTRTSGVLLFGLHLESIHQYRIKPHKKRILKPVNEASHSTLTKRAKSMTKQVLDDFTNISKNHYNPVDKPILEKVQFSVNNYKFKVNVNENLITKECKNEAMVMVVDNGQISRDAYRKLTTIEDELPREWTIAEKRTQINIRMNDRIKINTVIMPQHMDINSNESYDIFDPEVIEEVTTSVGKGERCS
;
A
#
# COMPACT_ATOMS: atom_id res chain seq x y z
N MET A 1 24.40 -22.29 -0.58
CA MET A 1 25.15 -23.54 -0.31
C MET A 1 24.32 -24.68 -0.86
N ASN A 2 24.78 -25.42 -1.87
CA ASN A 2 24.01 -26.52 -2.45
C ASN A 2 24.18 -27.77 -1.57
N GLY A 3 23.22 -28.01 -0.69
CA GLY A 3 23.19 -29.19 0.17
C GLY A 3 21.74 -29.59 0.47
N LYS A 4 21.53 -30.84 0.86
CA LYS A 4 20.22 -31.43 1.13
C LYS A 4 20.09 -31.74 2.61
N GLU A 5 19.02 -31.23 3.21
CA GLU A 5 18.59 -31.60 4.55
C GLU A 5 17.71 -32.86 4.49
N ILE A 6 17.91 -33.77 5.44
CA ILE A 6 17.11 -34.97 5.66
C ILE A 6 16.64 -34.90 7.11
N SER A 7 15.34 -34.64 7.29
CA SER A 7 14.72 -34.37 8.60
C SER A 7 13.21 -34.66 8.55
N ASN A 8 12.67 -35.17 9.66
CA ASN A 8 11.23 -35.19 9.98
C ASN A 8 10.95 -34.40 11.27
N TYR A 9 11.70 -33.32 11.53
CA TYR A 9 11.44 -32.42 12.64
C TYR A 9 10.05 -31.75 12.51
N PRO A 10 9.24 -31.67 13.59
CA PRO A 10 9.59 -31.87 14.99
C PRO A 10 9.40 -33.30 15.55
N GLU A 11 8.99 -34.28 14.75
CA GLU A 11 8.78 -35.67 15.22
C GLU A 11 10.10 -36.33 15.65
N ASN A 12 11.18 -36.02 14.92
CA ASN A 12 12.53 -36.43 15.26
C ASN A 12 13.44 -35.22 15.45
N SER A 13 14.18 -35.20 16.56
CA SER A 13 15.17 -34.15 16.86
C SER A 13 16.46 -34.27 16.07
N ASN A 14 16.74 -35.43 15.45
CA ASN A 14 17.95 -35.65 14.69
C ASN A 14 17.78 -35.15 13.26
N ILE A 15 18.68 -34.26 12.84
CA ILE A 15 18.68 -33.66 11.51
C ILE A 15 20.03 -33.95 10.87
N VAL A 16 20.01 -34.47 9.64
CA VAL A 16 21.24 -34.73 8.88
C VAL A 16 21.28 -33.79 7.69
N TRP A 17 22.34 -33.01 7.58
CA TRP A 17 22.57 -32.16 6.41
C TRP A 17 23.80 -32.64 5.65
N LYS A 18 23.65 -32.83 4.34
CA LYS A 18 24.73 -33.33 3.48
C LYS A 18 24.94 -32.39 2.30
N ASN A 19 26.19 -32.13 1.97
CA ASN A 19 26.58 -31.59 0.66
C ASN A 19 27.56 -32.54 -0.01
N ASN A 20 28.02 -32.21 -1.22
CA ASN A 20 28.94 -33.06 -1.99
C ASN A 20 30.28 -33.37 -1.29
N LYS A 21 30.62 -32.67 -0.20
CA LYS A 21 31.92 -32.77 0.49
C LYS A 21 31.84 -33.18 1.96
N ARG A 22 30.74 -32.94 2.66
CA ARG A 22 30.63 -33.06 4.11
C ARG A 22 29.23 -33.48 4.53
N THR A 23 29.17 -34.27 5.59
CA THR A 23 27.95 -34.62 6.32
C THR A 23 28.00 -33.98 7.70
N PHE A 24 26.93 -33.32 8.09
CA PHE A 24 26.74 -32.73 9.42
C PHE A 24 25.56 -33.40 10.11
N TYR A 25 25.77 -33.77 11.37
CA TYR A 25 24.76 -34.36 12.23
C TYR A 25 24.36 -33.33 13.29
N TYR A 26 23.09 -32.94 13.27
CA TYR A 26 22.51 -32.02 14.23
C TYR A 26 21.51 -32.77 15.11
N LYS A 27 21.49 -32.43 16.40
CA LYS A 27 20.47 -32.92 17.33
C LYS A 27 19.83 -31.73 18.03
N VAL A 28 18.57 -31.48 17.74
CA VAL A 28 17.79 -30.40 18.37
C VAL A 28 17.40 -30.85 19.78
N ILE A 29 18.09 -30.33 20.78
CA ILE A 29 17.82 -30.64 22.19
C ILE A 29 16.95 -29.56 22.84
N ARG A 30 15.98 -29.97 23.66
CA ARG A 30 15.23 -29.07 24.55
C ARG A 30 16.04 -28.81 25.81
N ALA A 31 15.80 -27.70 26.51
CA ALA A 31 16.43 -27.43 27.81
C ALA A 31 16.14 -28.59 28.77
N GLY A 32 17.20 -29.23 29.30
CA GLY A 32 17.07 -30.31 30.30
C GLY A 32 18.14 -31.41 30.17
N ILE A 33 18.03 -32.28 29.17
CA ILE A 33 18.78 -33.55 29.12
C ILE A 33 19.84 -33.53 28.01
N TYR A 34 21.11 -33.71 28.40
CA TYR A 34 22.27 -33.62 27.51
C TYR A 34 22.99 -34.99 27.38
N PRO A 35 23.30 -35.46 26.16
CA PRO A 35 24.06 -36.72 25.97
C PRO A 35 25.54 -36.57 26.38
N LYS A 36 26.18 -37.70 26.70
CA LYS A 36 27.56 -37.79 27.23
C LYS A 36 28.70 -37.89 26.20
N ASP A 37 28.43 -38.18 24.93
CA ASP A 37 29.51 -38.41 23.95
C ASP A 37 29.90 -37.14 23.20
N ILE A 38 31.20 -36.83 23.19
CA ILE A 38 31.91 -35.67 22.60
C ILE A 38 31.04 -34.82 21.65
N LEU A 39 30.40 -33.82 22.25
CA LEU A 39 29.49 -32.87 21.63
C LEU A 39 30.01 -31.46 21.94
N PHE A 40 29.99 -30.58 20.95
CA PHE A 40 29.94 -29.15 21.24
C PHE A 40 28.47 -28.71 21.18
N GLN A 41 28.07 -27.85 22.10
CA GLN A 41 26.72 -27.31 22.18
C GLN A 41 26.74 -25.88 21.68
N CYS A 42 25.97 -25.60 20.64
CA CYS A 42 25.73 -24.24 20.17
C CYS A 42 24.39 -23.74 20.71
N SER A 43 24.39 -22.54 21.30
CA SER A 43 23.17 -21.89 21.79
C SER A 43 23.18 -20.40 21.44
N ILE A 44 22.01 -19.84 21.18
CA ILE A 44 21.81 -18.41 20.96
C ILE A 44 20.95 -17.90 22.10
N ASN A 45 21.55 -17.08 22.96
CA ASN A 45 20.89 -16.48 24.12
C ASN A 45 20.55 -15.02 23.81
N TYR A 46 19.39 -14.55 24.24
CA TYR A 46 19.00 -13.15 24.04
C TYR A 46 19.18 -12.39 25.36
N VAL A 47 20.09 -11.42 25.37
CA VAL A 47 20.34 -10.52 26.50
C VAL A 47 20.00 -9.12 26.04
N ASN A 48 18.99 -8.49 26.66
CA ASN A 48 18.46 -7.18 26.25
C ASN A 48 18.11 -7.13 24.74
N ASP A 49 17.36 -8.12 24.26
CA ASP A 49 16.98 -8.31 22.86
C ASP A 49 18.14 -8.46 21.86
N LYS A 50 19.39 -8.58 22.33
CA LYS A 50 20.57 -8.81 21.48
C LYS A 50 21.01 -10.27 21.54
N PRO A 51 21.25 -10.92 20.40
CA PRO A 51 21.68 -12.31 20.35
C PRO A 51 23.14 -12.45 20.79
N THR A 52 23.39 -13.42 21.64
CA THR A 52 24.71 -13.84 22.12
C THR A 52 24.93 -15.29 21.72
N TYR A 53 25.99 -15.53 20.97
CA TYR A 53 26.33 -16.83 20.39
C TYR A 53 27.31 -17.55 21.31
N VAL A 54 26.91 -18.72 21.82
CA VAL A 54 27.70 -19.51 22.77
C VAL A 54 28.01 -20.87 22.15
N VAL A 55 29.28 -21.27 22.21
CA VAL A 55 29.72 -22.64 21.87
C VAL A 55 30.37 -23.22 23.12
N LYS A 56 29.75 -24.26 23.68
CA LYS A 56 30.33 -25.02 24.79
C LYS A 56 30.95 -26.31 24.28
N PHE A 57 32.09 -26.72 24.83
CA PHE A 57 32.86 -27.86 24.36
C PHE A 57 33.78 -28.42 25.46
N GLY A 58 34.45 -29.54 25.20
CA GLY A 58 35.26 -30.24 26.20
C GLY A 58 34.44 -31.22 27.05
N ASN A 59 35.10 -31.93 27.96
CA ASN A 59 34.43 -32.90 28.84
C ASN A 59 33.31 -32.22 29.63
N ASN A 60 32.09 -32.74 29.52
CA ASN A 60 30.88 -32.18 30.16
C ASN A 60 30.66 -30.68 29.87
N PHE A 61 31.09 -30.17 28.71
CA PHE A 61 30.95 -28.75 28.35
C PHE A 61 31.67 -27.78 29.31
N SER A 62 32.80 -28.21 29.87
CA SER A 62 33.60 -27.41 30.81
C SER A 62 34.12 -26.10 30.21
N ASN A 63 34.34 -26.07 28.89
CA ASN A 63 34.86 -24.91 28.18
C ASN A 63 33.74 -24.23 27.40
N GLN A 64 33.82 -22.90 27.27
CA GLN A 64 32.89 -22.14 26.45
C GLN A 64 33.56 -20.95 25.78
N VAL A 65 33.10 -20.62 24.58
CA VAL A 65 33.30 -19.32 23.94
C VAL A 65 31.99 -18.60 23.80
N VAL A 66 32.06 -17.28 23.91
CA VAL A 66 30.91 -16.39 23.82
C VAL A 66 31.25 -15.27 22.85
N SER A 67 30.36 -15.00 21.89
CA SER A 67 30.44 -13.82 21.01
C SER A 67 29.10 -13.09 20.99
N SER A 68 29.14 -11.78 21.16
CA SER A 68 28.01 -10.89 20.93
C SER A 68 27.97 -10.33 19.50
N LYS A 69 28.98 -10.63 18.67
CA LYS A 69 29.13 -10.07 17.32
C LYS A 69 28.38 -10.90 16.29
N SER A 70 28.71 -12.18 16.16
CA SER A 70 28.14 -13.06 15.14
C SER A 70 28.40 -14.54 15.44
N PRO A 71 27.64 -15.47 14.82
CA PRO A 71 27.91 -16.90 14.98
C PRO A 71 29.24 -17.31 14.33
N SER A 72 29.68 -16.59 13.28
CA SER A 72 30.99 -16.80 12.65
C SER A 72 32.13 -16.40 13.57
N ASP A 73 32.00 -15.29 14.29
CA ASP A 73 32.98 -14.84 15.28
C ASP A 73 33.10 -15.85 16.44
N ALA A 74 31.98 -16.36 16.96
CA ALA A 74 31.98 -17.45 17.94
C ALA A 74 32.69 -18.71 17.42
N THR A 75 32.51 -19.04 16.14
CA THR A 75 33.15 -20.21 15.51
C THR A 75 34.65 -20.03 15.38
N THR A 76 35.11 -18.83 15.03
CA THR A 76 36.54 -18.50 15.01
C THR A 76 37.16 -18.61 16.40
N LEU A 77 36.50 -18.05 17.42
CA LEU A 77 36.97 -18.15 18.81
C LEU A 77 37.06 -19.62 19.27
N PHE A 78 36.05 -20.42 18.93
CA PHE A 78 36.06 -21.85 19.20
C PHE A 78 37.26 -22.55 18.55
N HIS A 79 37.46 -22.35 17.24
CA HIS A 79 38.59 -22.95 16.51
C HIS A 79 39.95 -22.56 17.06
N ASN A 80 40.14 -21.30 17.44
CA ASN A 80 41.38 -20.83 18.06
C ASN A 80 41.69 -21.54 19.39
N GLN A 81 40.66 -21.93 20.16
CA GLN A 81 40.84 -22.66 21.42
C GLN A 81 41.09 -24.16 21.22
N ILE A 82 40.53 -24.80 20.19
CA ILE A 82 40.69 -26.24 19.96
C ILE A 82 41.90 -26.60 19.10
N ASN A 83 42.25 -25.77 18.11
CA ASN A 83 43.27 -26.06 17.12
C ASN A 83 44.24 -24.88 17.03
N GLN A 84 45.24 -24.84 17.93
CA GLN A 84 46.33 -23.88 17.81
C GLN A 84 47.12 -24.16 16.52
N GLY A 85 46.85 -23.40 15.45
CA GLY A 85 47.66 -23.43 14.22
C GLY A 85 47.06 -24.08 12.98
N VAL A 86 45.77 -24.47 12.97
CA VAL A 86 45.12 -25.00 11.75
C VAL A 86 44.03 -24.06 11.27
N ASN A 87 44.19 -23.50 10.07
CA ASN A 87 43.23 -22.61 9.39
C ASN A 87 41.96 -23.38 8.96
N THR A 88 41.15 -23.81 9.92
CA THR A 88 39.87 -24.46 9.67
C THR A 88 38.77 -23.40 9.60
N ARG A 89 38.32 -23.10 8.37
CA ARG A 89 37.24 -22.14 8.12
C ARG A 89 35.88 -22.85 8.15
N THR A 90 35.36 -23.15 9.34
CA THR A 90 33.97 -23.62 9.48
C THR A 90 33.03 -22.41 9.49
N SER A 91 31.95 -22.46 8.72
CA SER A 91 30.96 -21.38 8.72
C SER A 91 30.15 -21.41 10.02
N GLY A 92 30.02 -20.27 10.69
CA GLY A 92 29.16 -20.18 11.88
C GLY A 92 27.69 -20.48 11.60
N VAL A 93 27.21 -20.19 10.39
CA VAL A 93 25.85 -20.55 9.95
C VAL A 93 25.67 -22.07 9.91
N LEU A 94 26.70 -22.82 9.54
CA LEU A 94 26.70 -24.28 9.56
C LEU A 94 26.86 -24.82 10.98
N LEU A 95 27.78 -24.26 11.77
CA LEU A 95 28.04 -24.70 13.15
C LEU A 95 26.78 -24.56 14.03
N PHE A 96 26.09 -23.42 13.93
CA PHE A 96 24.87 -23.13 14.68
C PHE A 96 23.60 -23.73 14.05
N GLY A 97 23.69 -24.42 12.91
CA GLY A 97 22.53 -25.00 12.23
C GLY A 97 21.48 -23.96 11.77
N LEU A 98 21.90 -22.71 11.52
CA LEU A 98 20.99 -21.61 11.17
C LEU A 98 20.39 -21.73 9.76
N HIS A 99 21.01 -22.54 8.91
CA HIS A 99 20.56 -22.84 7.55
C HIS A 99 19.55 -23.99 7.47
N LEU A 100 19.21 -24.62 8.60
CA LEU A 100 18.29 -25.76 8.61
C LEU A 100 16.87 -25.28 8.33
N GLU A 101 16.31 -25.75 7.22
CA GLU A 101 15.01 -25.35 6.71
C GLU A 101 13.90 -25.84 7.64
N SER A 102 14.01 -27.06 8.20
CA SER A 102 12.99 -27.57 9.14
C SER A 102 12.88 -26.70 10.40
N ILE A 103 14.00 -26.11 10.86
CA ILE A 103 14.01 -25.16 11.98
C ILE A 103 13.43 -23.81 11.54
N HIS A 104 13.74 -23.35 10.33
CA HIS A 104 13.20 -22.11 9.77
C HIS A 104 11.67 -22.17 9.63
N GLN A 105 11.14 -23.25 9.06
CA GLN A 105 9.71 -23.51 8.91
C GLN A 105 9.00 -23.57 10.28
N TYR A 106 9.63 -24.16 11.30
CA TYR A 106 9.07 -24.16 12.65
C TYR A 106 9.08 -22.77 13.32
N ARG A 107 10.10 -21.93 13.05
CA ARG A 107 10.19 -20.54 13.55
C ARG A 107 9.19 -19.62 12.87
N ILE A 108 8.94 -19.82 11.58
CA ILE A 108 7.83 -19.21 10.87
C ILE A 108 6.56 -19.93 11.32
N LYS A 109 6.07 -19.64 12.53
CA LYS A 109 4.67 -19.96 12.83
C LYS A 109 3.81 -19.37 11.70
N PRO A 110 2.85 -20.11 11.12
CA PRO A 110 1.94 -19.49 10.17
C PRO A 110 1.36 -18.27 10.86
N HIS A 111 1.48 -17.09 10.25
CA HIS A 111 0.86 -15.87 10.77
C HIS A 111 -0.55 -16.26 11.20
N LYS A 112 -0.88 -16.12 12.51
CA LYS A 112 -2.24 -16.34 13.00
C LYS A 112 -3.16 -15.64 12.00
N LYS A 113 -4.04 -16.39 11.32
CA LYS A 113 -4.95 -15.82 10.31
C LYS A 113 -5.56 -14.57 10.95
N ARG A 114 -5.20 -13.39 10.42
CA ARG A 114 -5.58 -12.13 11.04
C ARG A 114 -7.10 -12.06 10.92
N ILE A 115 -7.80 -12.22 12.05
CA ILE A 115 -9.26 -12.12 12.07
C ILE A 115 -9.59 -10.72 11.55
N LEU A 116 -10.38 -10.69 10.47
CA LEU A 116 -10.80 -9.43 9.89
C LEU A 116 -11.75 -8.76 10.87
N LYS A 117 -11.46 -7.51 11.21
CA LYS A 117 -12.41 -6.68 11.97
C LYS A 117 -13.76 -6.62 11.24
N PRO A 118 -14.88 -6.68 11.96
CA PRO A 118 -16.20 -6.36 11.44
C PRO A 118 -16.25 -5.02 10.70
N VAL A 119 -17.24 -4.84 9.84
CA VAL A 119 -17.34 -3.66 8.95
C VAL A 119 -17.51 -2.36 9.76
N ASN A 120 -18.29 -2.39 10.84
CA ASN A 120 -18.51 -1.26 11.75
C ASN A 120 -17.25 -0.85 12.55
N GLU A 121 -16.27 -1.74 12.70
CA GLU A 121 -15.03 -1.49 13.44
C GLU A 121 -13.82 -1.19 12.52
N ALA A 122 -14.02 -1.27 11.20
CA ALA A 122 -12.99 -1.06 10.21
C ALA A 122 -13.03 0.37 9.66
N SER A 123 -11.87 0.98 9.46
CA SER A 123 -11.79 2.28 8.79
C SER A 123 -12.26 2.18 7.33
N HIS A 124 -12.78 3.27 6.77
CA HIS A 124 -13.11 3.34 5.34
C HIS A 124 -11.93 2.92 4.45
N SER A 125 -10.71 3.37 4.76
CA SER A 125 -9.50 2.99 4.01
C SER A 125 -9.23 1.49 4.06
N THR A 126 -9.52 0.83 5.18
CA THR A 126 -9.39 -0.62 5.33
C THR A 126 -10.45 -1.34 4.48
N LEU A 127 -11.70 -0.87 4.54
CA LEU A 127 -12.79 -1.42 3.73
C LEU A 127 -12.52 -1.27 2.23
N THR A 128 -12.02 -0.11 1.78
CA THR A 128 -11.61 0.10 0.39
C THR A 128 -10.50 -0.87 -0.04
N LYS A 129 -9.49 -1.11 0.82
CA LYS A 129 -8.43 -2.08 0.52
C LYS A 129 -8.98 -3.49 0.38
N ARG A 130 -9.91 -3.89 1.27
CA ARG A 130 -10.58 -5.20 1.18
C ARG A 130 -11.37 -5.31 -0.13
N ALA A 131 -12.13 -4.29 -0.50
CA ALA A 131 -12.88 -4.26 -1.75
C ALA A 131 -12.00 -4.40 -3.00
N LYS A 132 -10.88 -3.68 -3.04
CA LYS A 132 -9.88 -3.82 -4.12
C LYS A 132 -9.28 -5.22 -4.17
N SER A 133 -8.94 -5.79 -3.00
CA SER A 133 -8.42 -7.16 -2.92
C SER A 133 -9.40 -8.19 -3.46
N MET A 134 -10.68 -8.06 -3.11
CA MET A 134 -11.74 -8.95 -3.59
C MET A 134 -11.95 -8.78 -5.10
N THR A 135 -11.95 -7.54 -5.59
CA THR A 135 -12.07 -7.23 -7.03
C THR A 135 -10.95 -7.88 -7.84
N LYS A 136 -9.72 -7.91 -7.30
CA LYS A 136 -8.60 -8.61 -7.94
C LYS A 136 -8.87 -10.12 -8.08
N GLN A 137 -9.38 -10.76 -7.03
CA GLN A 137 -9.73 -12.18 -7.09
C GLN A 137 -10.86 -12.44 -8.10
N VAL A 138 -11.89 -11.59 -8.11
CA VAL A 138 -12.99 -11.66 -9.09
C VAL A 138 -12.46 -11.50 -10.52
N LEU A 139 -11.48 -10.62 -10.76
CA LEU A 139 -10.84 -10.46 -12.06
C LEU A 139 -10.09 -11.74 -12.49
N ASP A 140 -9.32 -12.32 -11.57
CA ASP A 140 -8.56 -13.54 -11.83
C ASP A 140 -9.54 -14.70 -12.18
N ASP A 141 -10.62 -14.83 -11.42
CA ASP A 141 -11.68 -15.83 -11.65
C ASP A 141 -12.41 -15.57 -12.96
N PHE A 142 -12.80 -14.33 -13.24
CA PHE A 142 -13.43 -13.93 -14.50
C PHE A 142 -12.56 -14.30 -15.70
N THR A 143 -11.25 -14.02 -15.62
CA THR A 143 -10.30 -14.33 -16.70
C THR A 143 -10.17 -15.84 -16.94
N ASN A 144 -10.34 -16.65 -15.90
CA ASN A 144 -10.28 -18.10 -16.02
C ASN A 144 -11.60 -18.69 -16.53
N ILE A 145 -12.73 -18.25 -15.99
CA ILE A 145 -14.05 -18.73 -16.35
C ILE A 145 -14.39 -18.32 -17.79
N SER A 146 -14.03 -17.11 -18.20
CA SER A 146 -14.37 -16.57 -19.52
C SER A 146 -13.77 -17.37 -20.68
N LYS A 147 -12.59 -18.00 -20.48
CA LYS A 147 -11.96 -18.89 -21.48
C LYS A 147 -12.84 -20.08 -21.86
N ASN A 148 -13.72 -20.53 -20.96
CA ASN A 148 -14.60 -21.67 -21.19
C ASN A 148 -15.97 -21.25 -21.76
N HIS A 149 -16.30 -19.96 -21.71
CA HIS A 149 -17.62 -19.43 -22.05
C HIS A 149 -17.63 -18.53 -23.29
N TYR A 150 -16.46 -18.04 -23.70
CA TYR A 150 -16.30 -17.15 -24.86
C TYR A 150 -15.24 -17.67 -25.81
N ASN A 151 -15.41 -17.36 -27.10
CA ASN A 151 -14.37 -17.62 -28.07
C ASN A 151 -13.16 -16.71 -27.78
N PRO A 152 -11.91 -17.19 -27.93
CA PRO A 152 -10.71 -16.35 -27.74
C PRO A 152 -10.69 -15.06 -28.58
N VAL A 153 -11.42 -15.01 -29.70
CA VAL A 153 -11.56 -13.82 -30.55
C VAL A 153 -12.35 -12.71 -29.85
N ASP A 154 -13.34 -13.06 -29.03
CA ASP A 154 -14.32 -12.13 -28.47
C ASP A 154 -13.81 -11.33 -27.26
N LYS A 155 -12.60 -11.65 -26.75
CA LYS A 155 -11.86 -10.91 -25.70
C LYS A 155 -12.76 -10.31 -24.61
N PRO A 156 -13.41 -11.13 -23.77
CA PRO A 156 -14.27 -10.65 -22.70
C PRO A 156 -13.49 -9.79 -21.69
N ILE A 157 -14.08 -8.66 -21.26
CA ILE A 157 -13.46 -7.69 -20.36
C ILE A 157 -14.35 -7.49 -19.12
N LEU A 158 -13.74 -7.50 -17.93
CA LEU A 158 -14.40 -7.09 -16.69
C LEU A 158 -14.15 -5.60 -16.47
N GLU A 159 -15.19 -4.77 -16.61
CA GLU A 159 -15.05 -3.32 -16.52
C GLU A 159 -15.12 -2.79 -15.08
N LYS A 160 -16.12 -3.26 -14.32
CA LYS A 160 -16.45 -2.75 -12.99
C LYS A 160 -17.00 -3.88 -12.13
N VAL A 161 -16.63 -3.87 -10.84
CA VAL A 161 -17.20 -4.76 -9.82
C VAL A 161 -17.94 -3.92 -8.81
N GLN A 162 -19.23 -4.22 -8.63
CA GLN A 162 -20.11 -3.52 -7.69
C GLN A 162 -20.76 -4.53 -6.74
N PHE A 163 -20.69 -4.25 -5.44
CA PHE A 163 -21.26 -5.11 -4.40
C PHE A 163 -21.52 -4.31 -3.13
N SER A 164 -22.25 -4.89 -2.19
CA SER A 164 -22.50 -4.28 -0.88
C SER A 164 -22.14 -5.23 0.26
N VAL A 165 -21.72 -4.66 1.38
CA VAL A 165 -21.54 -5.38 2.64
C VAL A 165 -22.20 -4.55 3.72
N ASN A 166 -23.28 -5.08 4.31
CA ASN A 166 -24.20 -4.31 5.14
C ASN A 166 -24.66 -3.04 4.40
N ASN A 167 -24.53 -1.87 5.03
CA ASN A 167 -24.94 -0.60 4.45
C ASN A 167 -23.85 0.06 3.58
N TYR A 168 -22.71 -0.60 3.35
CA TYR A 168 -21.62 -0.06 2.55
C TYR A 168 -21.70 -0.58 1.13
N LYS A 169 -21.82 0.34 0.17
CA LYS A 169 -21.75 0.04 -1.27
C LYS A 169 -20.31 0.25 -1.75
N PHE A 170 -19.78 -0.74 -2.46
CA PHE A 170 -18.46 -0.70 -3.08
C PHE A 170 -18.61 -0.77 -4.59
N LYS A 171 -17.87 0.11 -5.27
CA LYS A 171 -17.82 0.23 -6.72
C LYS A 171 -16.36 0.38 -7.11
N VAL A 172 -15.81 -0.63 -7.77
CA VAL A 172 -14.39 -0.70 -8.12
C VAL A 172 -14.26 -0.88 -9.62
N ASN A 173 -13.68 0.11 -10.29
CA ASN A 173 -13.34 0.03 -11.70
C ASN A 173 -12.05 -0.78 -11.84
N VAL A 174 -12.08 -1.80 -12.70
CA VAL A 174 -10.95 -2.72 -12.91
C VAL A 174 -9.93 -2.09 -13.86
N ASN A 175 -10.43 -1.49 -14.94
CA ASN A 175 -9.63 -0.90 -16.02
C ASN A 175 -9.82 0.63 -16.08
N GLU A 176 -9.71 1.31 -14.95
CA GLU A 176 -9.79 2.77 -14.91
C GLU A 176 -8.54 3.35 -15.59
N ASN A 177 -8.62 3.65 -16.88
CA ASN A 177 -7.53 4.28 -17.63
C ASN A 177 -7.30 5.69 -17.08
N LEU A 178 -6.04 6.03 -16.78
CA LEU A 178 -5.66 7.38 -16.34
C LEU A 178 -6.13 8.45 -17.33
N ILE A 179 -6.09 8.13 -18.64
CA ILE A 179 -6.52 9.02 -19.72
C ILE A 179 -8.04 9.25 -19.65
N THR A 180 -8.84 8.20 -19.45
CA THR A 180 -10.32 8.36 -19.36
C THR A 180 -10.73 9.13 -18.12
N LYS A 181 -9.98 8.98 -17.02
CA LYS A 181 -10.16 9.77 -15.80
C LYS A 181 -9.83 11.24 -16.00
N GLU A 182 -8.74 11.55 -16.71
CA GLU A 182 -8.39 12.94 -17.02
C GLU A 182 -9.39 13.59 -17.95
N CYS A 183 -9.77 12.93 -19.05
CA CYS A 183 -10.81 13.44 -19.96
C CYS A 183 -12.15 13.64 -19.24
N LYS A 184 -12.54 12.73 -18.33
CA LYS A 184 -13.75 12.88 -17.51
C LYS A 184 -13.68 14.13 -16.62
N ASN A 185 -12.54 14.37 -15.98
CA ASN A 185 -12.38 15.54 -15.12
C ASN A 185 -12.39 16.84 -15.92
N GLU A 186 -11.73 16.88 -17.09
CA GLU A 186 -11.73 18.07 -17.97
C GLU A 186 -13.14 18.37 -18.51
N ALA A 187 -13.86 17.35 -18.97
CA ALA A 187 -15.26 17.49 -19.36
C ALA A 187 -16.12 18.03 -18.20
N MET A 188 -15.87 17.57 -16.98
CA MET A 188 -16.63 18.05 -15.82
C MET A 188 -16.30 19.50 -15.45
N VAL A 189 -15.05 19.92 -15.56
CA VAL A 189 -14.67 21.34 -15.40
C VAL A 189 -15.44 22.19 -16.41
N MET A 190 -15.49 21.76 -17.68
CA MET A 190 -16.23 22.44 -18.73
C MET A 190 -17.73 22.55 -18.43
N VAL A 191 -18.37 21.47 -17.96
CA VAL A 191 -19.80 21.47 -17.58
C VAL A 191 -20.06 22.44 -16.43
N VAL A 192 -19.19 22.45 -15.41
CA VAL A 192 -19.32 23.35 -14.26
C VAL A 192 -19.15 24.81 -14.67
N ASP A 193 -18.17 25.10 -15.51
CA ASP A 193 -17.90 26.46 -16.03
C ASP A 193 -19.04 26.96 -16.91
N ASN A 194 -19.43 26.18 -17.93
CA ASN A 194 -20.48 26.56 -18.87
C ASN A 194 -21.86 26.64 -18.19
N GLY A 195 -22.14 25.74 -17.25
CA GLY A 195 -23.38 25.73 -16.50
C GLY A 195 -23.41 26.70 -15.31
N GLN A 196 -22.34 27.47 -15.08
CA GLN A 196 -22.19 28.35 -13.91
C GLN A 196 -22.54 27.65 -12.58
N ILE A 197 -22.17 26.38 -12.47
CA ILE A 197 -22.51 25.56 -11.31
C ILE A 197 -21.66 26.02 -10.13
N SER A 198 -22.31 26.52 -9.09
CA SER A 198 -21.61 26.94 -7.87
C SER A 198 -20.92 25.75 -7.21
N ARG A 199 -19.83 26.03 -6.49
CA ARG A 199 -19.06 25.02 -5.75
C ARG A 199 -19.94 24.19 -4.82
N ASP A 200 -20.88 24.83 -4.12
CA ASP A 200 -21.78 24.15 -3.19
C ASP A 200 -22.85 23.34 -3.90
N ALA A 201 -23.37 23.80 -5.05
CA ALA A 201 -24.26 23.00 -5.88
C ALA A 201 -23.54 21.72 -6.36
N TYR A 202 -22.31 21.85 -6.84
CA TYR A 202 -21.50 20.70 -7.26
C TYR A 202 -21.26 19.71 -6.11
N ARG A 203 -20.95 20.20 -4.90
CA ARG A 203 -20.78 19.34 -3.71
C ARG A 203 -22.06 18.54 -3.39
N LYS A 204 -23.23 19.17 -3.49
CA LYS A 204 -24.52 18.49 -3.31
C LYS A 204 -24.73 17.42 -4.38
N LEU A 205 -24.40 17.70 -5.65
CA LEU A 205 -24.47 16.71 -6.73
C LEU A 205 -23.57 15.49 -6.46
N THR A 206 -22.33 15.70 -6.02
CA THR A 206 -21.40 14.60 -5.67
C THR A 206 -21.81 13.79 -4.44
N THR A 207 -22.80 14.26 -3.68
CA THR A 207 -23.37 13.49 -2.56
C THR A 207 -24.41 12.49 -3.05
N ILE A 208 -25.05 12.77 -4.19
CA ILE A 208 -26.10 11.95 -4.79
C ILE A 208 -25.50 10.94 -5.77
N GLU A 209 -24.58 11.40 -6.63
CA GLU A 209 -23.94 10.57 -7.66
C GLU A 209 -22.50 10.21 -7.27
N ASP A 210 -22.24 8.92 -7.08
CA ASP A 210 -20.96 8.40 -6.62
C ASP A 210 -19.91 8.32 -7.74
N GLU A 211 -20.33 8.39 -9.01
CA GLU A 211 -19.42 8.41 -10.16
C GLU A 211 -18.80 9.78 -10.44
N LEU A 212 -19.30 10.86 -9.84
CA LEU A 212 -18.78 12.19 -10.10
C LEU A 212 -17.42 12.40 -9.41
N PRO A 213 -16.46 13.06 -10.09
CA PRO A 213 -15.22 13.48 -9.45
C PRO A 213 -15.53 14.41 -8.27
N ARG A 214 -14.78 14.26 -7.18
CA ARG A 214 -14.95 15.12 -6.00
C ARG A 214 -14.61 16.57 -6.35
N GLU A 215 -15.28 17.49 -5.66
CA GLU A 215 -15.12 18.93 -5.87
C GLU A 215 -13.66 19.38 -5.90
N TRP A 216 -12.84 18.94 -4.94
CA TRP A 216 -11.43 19.31 -4.88
C TRP A 216 -10.63 18.83 -6.10
N THR A 217 -11.01 17.70 -6.71
CA THR A 217 -10.38 17.19 -7.94
C THR A 217 -10.70 18.08 -9.13
N ILE A 218 -11.93 18.59 -9.21
CA ILE A 218 -12.34 19.56 -10.24
C ILE A 218 -11.63 20.90 -10.04
N ALA A 219 -11.55 21.38 -8.80
CA ALA A 219 -10.84 22.62 -8.47
C ALA A 219 -9.34 22.53 -8.83
N GLU A 220 -8.68 21.41 -8.49
CA GLU A 220 -7.29 21.14 -8.86
C GLU A 220 -7.10 21.13 -10.39
N LYS A 221 -7.99 20.45 -11.12
CA LYS A 221 -7.93 20.42 -12.59
C LYS A 221 -8.19 21.79 -13.22
N ARG A 222 -9.11 22.59 -12.67
CA ARG A 222 -9.33 23.99 -13.10
C ARG A 222 -8.06 24.83 -12.90
N THR A 223 -7.36 24.67 -11.78
CA THR A 223 -6.07 25.33 -11.54
C THR A 223 -5.02 24.92 -12.57
N GLN A 224 -4.91 23.63 -12.89
CA GLN A 224 -3.98 23.14 -13.92
C GLN A 224 -4.27 23.74 -15.29
N ILE A 225 -5.55 23.84 -15.67
CA ILE A 225 -5.99 24.48 -16.92
C ILE A 225 -5.61 25.96 -16.92
N ASN A 226 -5.88 26.68 -15.83
CA ASN A 226 -5.55 28.11 -15.72
C ASN A 226 -4.05 28.38 -15.87
N ILE A 227 -3.20 27.55 -15.26
CA ILE A 227 -1.73 27.64 -15.44
C ILE A 227 -1.35 27.46 -16.91
N ARG A 228 -1.84 26.38 -17.55
CA ARG A 228 -1.58 26.11 -18.98
C ARG A 228 -2.08 27.24 -19.89
N MET A 229 -3.22 27.84 -19.55
CA MET A 229 -3.80 28.95 -20.30
C MET A 229 -2.96 30.22 -20.15
N ASN A 230 -2.50 30.55 -18.94
CA ASN A 230 -1.67 31.72 -18.70
C ASN A 230 -0.31 31.64 -19.42
N ASP A 231 0.25 30.44 -19.55
CA ASP A 231 1.49 30.23 -20.32
C ASP A 231 1.30 30.49 -21.82
N ARG A 232 0.10 30.21 -22.36
CA ARG A 232 -0.23 30.36 -23.79
C ARG A 232 -0.76 31.74 -24.15
N ILE A 233 -1.55 32.33 -23.26
CA ILE A 233 -2.16 33.65 -23.39
C ILE A 233 -1.73 34.43 -22.16
N LYS A 234 -0.65 35.21 -22.31
CA LYS A 234 -0.22 36.12 -21.24
C LYS A 234 -1.33 37.13 -21.01
N ILE A 235 -2.02 37.01 -19.89
CA ILE A 235 -2.98 38.03 -19.47
C ILE A 235 -2.15 39.18 -18.91
N ASN A 236 -1.89 40.18 -19.74
CA ASN A 236 -1.31 41.44 -19.29
C ASN A 236 -2.42 42.23 -18.60
N THR A 237 -2.24 42.57 -17.32
CA THR A 237 -3.12 43.51 -16.63
C THR A 237 -2.97 44.87 -17.30
N VAL A 238 -3.96 45.27 -18.10
CA VAL A 238 -4.02 46.63 -18.63
C VAL A 238 -4.58 47.51 -17.52
N ILE A 239 -3.74 48.39 -16.97
CA ILE A 239 -4.21 49.48 -16.11
C ILE A 239 -4.96 50.43 -17.03
N MET A 240 -6.29 50.41 -16.97
CA MET A 240 -7.08 51.42 -17.66
C MET A 240 -6.82 52.75 -16.98
N PRO A 241 -6.45 53.81 -17.74
CA PRO A 241 -6.38 55.14 -17.16
C PRO A 241 -7.76 55.45 -16.60
N GLN A 242 -7.82 55.84 -15.32
CA GLN A 242 -9.04 56.39 -14.75
C GLN A 242 -9.38 57.62 -15.58
N HIS A 243 -10.44 57.55 -16.38
CA HIS A 243 -11.09 58.76 -16.88
C HIS A 243 -11.68 59.48 -15.67
N MET A 244 -10.87 60.35 -15.07
CA MET A 244 -11.31 61.34 -14.10
C MET A 244 -11.86 62.52 -14.91
N ASP A 245 -13.07 62.38 -15.43
CA ASP A 245 -13.90 63.54 -15.76
C ASP A 245 -14.89 63.75 -14.60
N ILE A 246 -14.35 64.16 -13.45
CA ILE A 246 -15.16 64.69 -12.35
C ILE A 246 -15.24 66.20 -12.56
N ASN A 247 -16.16 66.61 -13.42
CA ASN A 247 -16.80 67.91 -13.35
C ASN A 247 -18.23 67.76 -13.85
N SER A 248 -19.05 67.03 -13.08
CA SER A 248 -20.48 67.28 -13.04
C SER A 248 -20.88 67.24 -11.57
N ASN A 249 -21.31 68.40 -11.05
CA ASN A 249 -21.98 68.54 -9.76
C ASN A 249 -23.42 67.99 -9.84
N GLU A 250 -23.60 66.83 -10.46
CA GLU A 250 -24.88 66.14 -10.48
C GLU A 250 -24.77 64.96 -9.54
N SER A 251 -25.50 65.05 -8.43
CA SER A 251 -25.73 63.95 -7.52
C SER A 251 -26.49 62.87 -8.28
N TYR A 252 -25.76 61.91 -8.84
CA TYR A 252 -26.35 60.68 -9.38
C TYR A 252 -26.84 59.84 -8.20
N ASP A 253 -28.03 60.16 -7.71
CA ASP A 253 -28.71 59.32 -6.75
C ASP A 253 -29.39 58.21 -7.55
N ILE A 254 -28.82 57.00 -7.49
CA ILE A 254 -29.37 55.78 -8.10
C ILE A 254 -30.79 55.49 -7.59
N PHE A 255 -31.22 56.18 -6.54
CA PHE A 255 -32.56 56.13 -5.97
C PHE A 255 -33.49 57.23 -6.49
N ASP A 256 -33.12 57.94 -7.57
CA ASP A 256 -34.02 58.90 -8.22
C ASP A 256 -35.32 58.18 -8.61
N PRO A 257 -36.47 58.61 -8.06
CA PRO A 257 -37.77 57.97 -8.31
C PRO A 257 -38.10 57.85 -9.80
N GLU A 258 -37.61 58.77 -10.64
CA GLU A 258 -37.89 58.80 -12.08
C GLU A 258 -37.17 57.65 -12.82
N VAL A 259 -35.93 57.33 -12.41
CA VAL A 259 -35.15 56.20 -12.95
C VAL A 259 -35.73 54.85 -12.50
N ILE A 260 -36.22 54.79 -11.26
CA ILE A 260 -36.90 53.58 -10.75
C ILE A 260 -38.23 53.35 -11.48
N GLU A 261 -38.97 54.41 -11.80
CA GLU A 261 -40.23 54.31 -12.55
C GLU A 261 -40.00 53.85 -14.01
N GLU A 262 -38.95 54.34 -14.68
CA GLU A 262 -38.60 53.90 -16.03
C GLU A 262 -38.18 52.41 -16.08
N VAL A 263 -37.40 51.94 -15.10
CA VAL A 263 -37.00 50.54 -15.00
C VAL A 263 -38.18 49.63 -14.65
N THR A 264 -39.09 50.08 -13.79
CA THR A 264 -40.27 49.27 -13.43
C THR A 264 -41.33 49.22 -14.52
N THR A 265 -41.46 50.27 -15.35
CA THR A 265 -42.40 50.30 -16.48
C THR A 265 -41.90 49.56 -17.73
N SER A 266 -40.58 49.37 -17.87
CA SER A 266 -39.95 48.63 -18.98
C SER A 266 -39.90 47.11 -18.77
N VAL A 267 -40.16 46.60 -17.55
CA VAL A 267 -40.31 45.16 -17.26
C VAL A 267 -41.71 44.68 -17.66
N GLY A 268 -41.85 44.37 -18.95
CA GLY A 268 -42.72 43.32 -19.48
C GLY A 268 -44.23 43.46 -19.28
N LYS A 269 -44.91 44.20 -20.18
CA LYS A 269 -46.30 43.89 -20.54
C LYS A 269 -46.32 42.59 -21.36
N GLY A 270 -46.34 41.45 -20.68
CA GLY A 270 -46.64 40.16 -21.28
C GLY A 270 -48.09 40.13 -21.76
N GLU A 271 -48.29 40.18 -23.07
CA GLU A 271 -49.60 40.08 -23.71
C GLU A 271 -50.18 38.68 -23.46
N ARG A 272 -51.43 38.65 -22.97
CA ARG A 272 -52.16 37.42 -22.65
C ARG A 272 -52.95 37.01 -23.89
N CYS A 273 -52.46 36.05 -24.66
CA CYS A 273 -53.21 35.50 -25.80
C CYS A 273 -54.51 34.87 -25.29
N SER A 274 -55.63 35.30 -25.88
CA SER A 274 -56.98 34.72 -25.72
C SER A 274 -57.16 33.51 -26.63
#